data_AF-A0A9D9HVW4-F1
#
_entry.id   AF-A0A9D9HVW4-F1
#
_cell.length_a   1.000
_cell.length_b   1.000
_cell.length_c   1.000
_cell.angle_alpha   90.00
_cell.angle_beta   90.00
_cell.angle_gamma   90.00
#
_symmetry.space_group_name_H-M   'P 1'
#
loop_
_entity.id
_entity.type
_entity.pdbx_description
1 polymer ?
#
loop_
_entity_poly.entity_id
_entity_poly.type
_entity_poly.pdbx_seq_one_letter_code
_entity_poly.pdbx_strand_id
1 'polypeptide(L)'
;MKRMFLMACVMCLMTGATLWAQSAEPLTLSYGNGVSRIEIYPDGYKLGSDAPLVPYTGAYVISGSSGGDALIINNESDVKQTFDITFRDLTIESGQWEGAVAISSQTSADTIVLNLYSSGTCLVRSGNHTALASRGNTEAPRIINLSVLDGTLTLETQHEAGGGFAWSSDYNTTFNLVNTLTIDGASSFTNSEQGSVTLKSNFLYTSNNDGTHQKTLAGNSVTEDCSYRYEPVEGAEQHKGICIHCGYQIEPEPCTPSDEWVVKDDQYHGKTCSICGQIVSPELHADLDNDHKCDYCGMVILAEPDRTAEGVYQISNMAELYWFAALVNGTLDTVPQ
;
A
#
# COMPACT_ATOMS: atom_id res chain seq x y z
N MET A 1 24.68 -36.42 -61.66
CA MET A 1 23.68 -35.47 -61.13
C MET A 1 23.69 -35.52 -59.61
N LYS A 2 24.17 -34.46 -58.96
CA LYS A 2 23.69 -33.85 -57.70
C LYS A 2 24.83 -32.99 -57.17
N ARG A 3 24.61 -31.67 -57.18
CA ARG A 3 25.55 -30.64 -56.73
C ARG A 3 25.63 -30.72 -55.20
N MET A 4 26.83 -30.91 -54.67
CA MET A 4 27.08 -30.84 -53.23
C MET A 4 27.36 -29.38 -52.89
N PHE A 5 26.36 -28.70 -52.33
CA PHE A 5 26.49 -27.33 -51.83
C PHE A 5 27.24 -27.39 -50.50
N LEU A 6 28.36 -26.66 -50.43
CA LEU A 6 29.12 -26.43 -49.22
C LEU A 6 28.28 -25.49 -48.33
N MET A 7 27.66 -26.02 -47.27
CA MET A 7 26.95 -25.22 -46.27
C MET A 7 27.98 -24.62 -45.33
N ALA A 8 28.28 -23.34 -45.52
CA ALA A 8 29.09 -22.56 -44.60
C ALA A 8 28.36 -22.50 -43.25
N CYS A 9 28.90 -23.19 -42.25
CA CYS A 9 28.48 -23.10 -40.87
C CYS A 9 28.90 -21.73 -40.33
N VAL A 10 28.03 -20.74 -40.47
CA VAL A 10 28.14 -19.49 -39.70
C VAL A 10 27.76 -19.85 -38.27
N MET A 11 28.76 -20.06 -37.42
CA MET A 11 28.57 -19.99 -35.98
C MET A 11 28.17 -18.55 -35.66
N CYS A 12 26.86 -18.28 -35.64
CA CYS A 12 26.33 -17.10 -34.99
C CYS A 12 26.57 -17.34 -33.49
N LEU A 13 27.57 -16.65 -32.94
CA LEU A 13 27.69 -16.42 -31.50
C LEU A 13 26.36 -15.79 -31.07
N MET A 14 25.49 -16.61 -30.50
CA MET A 14 24.31 -16.15 -29.76
C MET A 14 24.85 -15.50 -28.49
N THR A 15 25.31 -14.24 -28.60
CA THR A 15 25.41 -13.36 -27.45
C THR A 15 24.01 -13.32 -26.83
N GLY A 16 23.88 -13.84 -25.61
CA GLY A 16 22.61 -13.97 -24.92
C GLY A 16 21.89 -12.63 -24.88
N ALA A 17 20.92 -12.45 -25.78
CA ALA A 17 19.83 -11.53 -25.54
C ALA A 17 19.03 -12.17 -24.40
N THR A 18 19.21 -11.67 -23.18
CA THR A 18 18.23 -11.86 -22.12
C THR A 18 16.91 -11.34 -22.69
N LEU A 19 15.95 -12.26 -22.91
CA LEU A 19 14.59 -11.85 -23.23
C LEU A 19 14.03 -11.19 -21.97
N TRP A 20 14.01 -9.86 -21.95
CA TRP A 20 13.33 -9.08 -20.94
C TRP A 20 11.83 -9.28 -21.16
N ALA A 21 11.16 -10.00 -20.27
CA ALA A 21 9.72 -10.06 -20.25
C ALA A 21 9.20 -8.67 -19.82
N GLN A 22 8.81 -7.84 -20.79
CA GLN A 22 8.02 -6.64 -20.52
C GLN A 22 6.60 -7.13 -20.22
N SER A 23 6.26 -7.30 -18.94
CA SER A 23 4.88 -7.57 -18.56
C SER A 23 4.02 -6.35 -18.94
N ALA A 24 2.90 -6.60 -19.61
CA ALA A 24 1.92 -5.54 -19.91
C ALA A 24 1.28 -4.97 -18.62
N GLU A 25 1.36 -5.72 -17.51
CA GLU A 25 0.90 -5.29 -16.20
C GLU A 25 2.08 -4.80 -15.34
N PRO A 26 1.91 -3.67 -14.60
CA PRO A 26 2.91 -3.18 -13.67
C PRO A 26 3.25 -4.21 -12.59
N LEU A 27 4.52 -4.29 -12.20
CA LEU A 27 4.94 -5.12 -11.07
C LEU A 27 4.52 -4.45 -9.75
N THR A 28 3.79 -5.18 -8.91
CA THR A 28 3.42 -4.70 -7.57
C THR A 28 4.49 -5.06 -6.55
N LEU A 29 5.01 -4.05 -5.86
CA LEU A 29 5.90 -4.15 -4.71
C LEU A 29 5.17 -3.59 -3.49
N SER A 30 5.25 -4.24 -2.34
CA SER A 30 4.59 -3.75 -1.12
C SER A 30 5.57 -3.63 0.03
N TYR A 31 5.47 -2.55 0.78
CA TYR A 31 5.98 -2.50 2.13
C TYR A 31 5.12 -3.43 3.01
N GLY A 32 5.78 -4.30 3.77
CA GLY A 32 5.18 -5.42 4.50
C GLY A 32 6.19 -6.57 4.62
N ASN A 33 6.02 -7.47 5.59
CA ASN A 33 6.87 -8.66 5.77
C ASN A 33 8.40 -8.39 5.82
N GLY A 34 8.82 -7.31 6.49
CA GLY A 34 10.24 -6.99 6.69
C GLY A 34 10.91 -6.17 5.57
N VAL A 35 10.16 -5.74 4.55
CA VAL A 35 10.65 -4.78 3.55
C VAL A 35 10.56 -3.37 4.10
N SER A 36 11.70 -2.77 4.43
CA SER A 36 11.80 -1.36 4.90
C SER A 36 12.25 -0.39 3.81
N ARG A 37 12.84 -0.90 2.73
CA ARG A 37 13.43 -0.11 1.64
C ARG A 37 13.27 -0.81 0.29
N ILE A 38 12.96 -0.02 -0.74
CA ILE A 38 12.82 -0.40 -2.14
C ILE A 38 13.74 0.51 -2.94
N GLU A 39 14.60 -0.08 -3.76
CA GLU A 39 15.42 0.65 -4.73
C GLU A 39 15.01 0.26 -6.15
N ILE A 40 14.85 1.23 -7.02
CA ILE A 40 14.51 1.05 -8.44
C ILE A 40 15.66 1.59 -9.27
N TYR A 41 16.08 0.80 -10.24
CA TYR A 41 17.15 1.06 -11.19
C TYR A 41 16.61 0.91 -12.63
N PRO A 42 17.36 1.37 -13.65
CA PRO A 42 16.93 1.23 -15.03
C PRO A 42 16.79 -0.23 -15.47
N ASP A 43 17.52 -1.15 -14.82
CA ASP A 43 17.60 -2.56 -15.16
C ASP A 43 17.01 -3.49 -14.10
N GLY A 44 16.43 -2.96 -13.01
CA GLY A 44 15.82 -3.79 -11.97
C GLY A 44 15.43 -3.07 -10.69
N TYR A 45 15.18 -3.86 -9.65
CA TYR A 45 14.86 -3.35 -8.32
C TYR A 45 15.50 -4.18 -7.20
N LYS A 46 15.56 -3.62 -5.99
CA LYS A 46 16.03 -4.28 -4.76
C LYS A 46 15.03 -4.07 -3.64
N LEU A 47 14.79 -5.11 -2.83
CA LEU A 47 13.97 -5.04 -1.61
C LEU A 47 14.87 -4.99 -0.37
N GLY A 48 15.55 -3.87 -0.19
CA GLY A 48 16.56 -3.62 0.86
C GLY A 48 17.91 -3.23 0.28
N SER A 49 18.73 -2.53 1.07
CA SER A 49 20.08 -2.08 0.67
C SER A 49 20.98 -3.22 0.23
N ASP A 50 20.91 -4.35 0.94
CA ASP A 50 21.79 -5.49 0.74
C ASP A 50 21.12 -6.63 -0.06
N ALA A 51 19.89 -6.42 -0.52
CA ALA A 51 19.17 -7.40 -1.34
C ALA A 51 19.83 -7.53 -2.73
N PRO A 52 19.77 -8.71 -3.37
CA PRO A 52 20.22 -8.85 -4.75
C PRO A 52 19.35 -8.01 -5.70
N LEU A 53 19.96 -7.49 -6.76
CA LEU A 53 19.23 -6.83 -7.85
C LEU A 53 18.37 -7.85 -8.59
N VAL A 54 17.07 -7.58 -8.69
CA VAL A 54 16.11 -8.39 -9.45
C VAL A 54 15.84 -7.69 -10.79
N PRO A 55 16.19 -8.31 -11.93
CA PRO A 55 16.02 -7.68 -13.24
C PRO A 55 14.56 -7.38 -13.59
N TYR A 56 14.26 -6.13 -13.94
CA TYR A 56 12.93 -5.67 -14.37
C TYR A 56 13.01 -4.27 -15.00
N THR A 57 12.24 -4.03 -16.07
CA THR A 57 12.29 -2.78 -16.86
C THR A 57 10.89 -2.19 -17.13
N GLY A 58 9.88 -2.64 -16.39
CA GLY A 58 8.49 -2.20 -16.54
C GLY A 58 8.08 -1.13 -15.52
N ALA A 59 6.78 -0.84 -15.51
CA ALA A 59 6.17 0.05 -14.54
C ALA A 59 6.00 -0.64 -13.17
N TYR A 60 5.99 0.16 -12.11
CA TYR A 60 5.84 -0.34 -10.74
C TYR A 60 4.54 0.17 -10.10
N VAL A 61 3.90 -0.66 -9.29
CA VAL A 61 2.91 -0.26 -8.28
C VAL A 61 3.54 -0.48 -6.91
N ILE A 62 3.49 0.53 -6.04
CA ILE A 62 4.06 0.47 -4.70
C ILE A 62 2.95 0.73 -3.68
N SER A 63 2.80 -0.17 -2.71
CA SER A 63 1.76 -0.13 -1.68
C SER A 63 2.28 -0.39 -0.27
N GLY A 64 1.41 -0.22 0.74
CA GLY A 64 1.71 -0.57 2.13
C GLY A 64 2.32 0.58 2.92
N SER A 65 2.94 0.27 4.07
CA SER A 65 3.47 1.29 4.98
C SER A 65 4.93 1.05 5.38
N SER A 66 5.76 2.10 5.38
CA SER A 66 7.15 2.06 5.84
C SER A 66 7.51 3.25 6.74
N GLY A 67 8.42 3.02 7.69
CA GLY A 67 8.91 4.00 8.68
C GLY A 67 10.36 4.51 8.44
N GLY A 68 10.85 4.54 7.20
CA GLY A 68 12.24 4.94 6.85
C GLY A 68 12.38 5.53 5.44
N ASP A 69 13.60 5.69 4.92
CA ASP A 69 13.86 6.03 3.50
C ASP A 69 13.46 4.88 2.60
N ALA A 70 12.17 4.88 2.32
CA ALA A 70 11.52 3.69 1.84
C ALA A 70 11.75 3.52 0.36
N LEU A 71 11.74 4.59 -0.45
CA LEU A 71 11.86 4.48 -1.91
C LEU A 71 13.05 5.25 -2.46
N ILE A 72 13.95 4.57 -3.16
CA ILE A 72 15.04 5.19 -3.90
C ILE A 72 14.90 4.86 -5.39
N ILE A 73 14.99 5.87 -6.24
CA ILE A 73 15.00 5.75 -7.69
C ILE A 73 16.38 6.20 -8.16
N ASN A 74 17.19 5.26 -8.63
CA ASN A 74 18.56 5.50 -9.04
C ASN A 74 18.67 5.42 -10.56
N ASN A 75 19.23 6.45 -11.17
CA ASN A 75 19.79 6.34 -12.52
C ASN A 75 21.32 6.30 -12.42
N GLU A 76 21.88 5.12 -12.62
CA GLU A 76 23.34 4.92 -12.65
C GLU A 76 23.89 4.92 -14.08
N SER A 77 23.03 5.16 -15.08
CA SER A 77 23.42 5.25 -16.48
C SER A 77 23.72 6.69 -16.88
N ASP A 78 24.48 6.87 -17.96
CA ASP A 78 24.78 8.16 -18.59
C ASP A 78 23.71 8.60 -19.62
N VAL A 79 22.58 7.89 -19.65
CA VAL A 79 21.48 8.14 -20.59
C VAL A 79 20.21 8.56 -19.86
N LYS A 80 19.29 9.18 -20.63
CA LYS A 80 17.96 9.52 -20.14
C LYS A 80 17.19 8.26 -19.75
N GLN A 81 16.60 8.25 -18.55
CA GLN A 81 15.74 7.18 -18.07
C GLN A 81 14.34 7.70 -17.73
N THR A 82 13.34 6.84 -17.95
CA THR A 82 11.95 7.11 -17.57
C THR A 82 11.49 6.02 -16.61
N PHE A 83 10.91 6.44 -15.48
CA PHE A 83 10.34 5.55 -14.48
C PHE A 83 8.86 5.84 -14.35
N ASP A 84 8.04 4.80 -14.51
CA ASP A 84 6.60 4.85 -14.30
C ASP A 84 6.27 4.14 -12.98
N ILE A 85 5.83 4.90 -11.98
CA ILE A 85 5.59 4.39 -10.62
C ILE A 85 4.21 4.84 -10.16
N THR A 86 3.40 3.92 -9.65
CA THR A 86 2.10 4.20 -9.05
C THR A 86 2.15 3.95 -7.55
N PHE A 87 1.80 4.94 -6.75
CA PHE A 87 1.53 4.75 -5.33
C PHE A 87 0.08 4.31 -5.15
N ARG A 88 -0.15 3.20 -4.45
CA ARG A 88 -1.49 2.69 -4.13
C ARG A 88 -1.60 2.46 -2.64
N ASP A 89 -2.45 3.25 -1.97
CA ASP A 89 -2.67 3.15 -0.52
C ASP A 89 -1.33 3.07 0.24
N LEU A 90 -0.44 3.98 -0.14
CA LEU A 90 0.96 3.98 0.26
C LEU A 90 1.19 4.99 1.39
N THR A 91 1.80 4.57 2.48
CA THR A 91 2.28 5.46 3.53
C THR A 91 3.79 5.30 3.70
N ILE A 92 4.57 6.34 3.40
CA ILE A 92 5.98 6.41 3.72
C ILE A 92 6.17 7.49 4.77
N GLU A 93 6.73 7.11 5.92
CA GLU A 93 7.12 8.04 6.98
C GLU A 93 8.62 7.90 7.24
N SER A 94 9.44 8.73 6.60
CA SER A 94 10.89 8.68 6.83
C SER A 94 11.27 9.39 8.13
N GLY A 95 12.26 8.82 8.82
CA GLY A 95 12.82 9.38 10.04
C GLY A 95 13.66 10.65 9.82
N GLN A 96 14.42 11.04 10.83
CA GLN A 96 15.11 12.34 10.90
C GLN A 96 16.32 12.51 9.96
N TRP A 97 16.85 11.46 9.34
CA TRP A 97 18.15 11.52 8.67
C TRP A 97 18.10 11.36 7.15
N GLU A 98 16.94 11.02 6.62
CA GLU A 98 16.83 10.52 5.27
C GLU A 98 15.49 11.00 4.62
N GLY A 99 15.43 11.13 3.28
CA GLY A 99 14.24 11.65 2.55
C GLY A 99 13.34 10.54 2.01
N ALA A 100 12.03 10.62 2.31
CA ALA A 100 11.04 9.55 2.08
C ALA A 100 11.02 8.93 0.69
N VAL A 101 11.12 9.75 -0.37
CA VAL A 101 11.37 9.28 -1.73
C VAL A 101 12.59 10.02 -2.27
N ALA A 102 13.67 9.28 -2.53
CA ALA A 102 14.90 9.83 -3.06
C ALA A 102 15.03 9.52 -4.56
N ILE A 103 15.23 10.54 -5.36
CA ILE A 103 15.54 10.42 -6.78
C ILE A 103 17.02 10.73 -6.91
N SER A 104 17.81 9.82 -7.44
CA SER A 104 19.26 9.91 -7.48
C SER A 104 19.81 9.67 -8.88
N SER A 105 20.84 10.45 -9.24
CA SER A 105 21.58 10.29 -10.48
C SER A 105 23.07 10.50 -10.21
N GLN A 106 23.92 9.72 -10.89
CA GLN A 106 25.35 9.65 -10.60
C GLN A 106 26.21 10.51 -11.53
N THR A 107 25.69 10.91 -12.68
CA THR A 107 26.42 11.69 -13.69
C THR A 107 25.73 13.03 -13.95
N SER A 108 26.34 13.93 -14.71
CA SER A 108 25.70 15.21 -15.12
C SER A 108 24.91 15.10 -16.43
N ALA A 109 24.96 13.94 -17.11
CA ALA A 109 24.34 13.71 -18.41
C ALA A 109 23.01 12.93 -18.34
N ASP A 110 22.60 12.49 -17.15
CA ASP A 110 21.60 11.45 -16.93
C ASP A 110 20.22 12.02 -16.55
N THR A 111 19.48 12.48 -17.55
CA THR A 111 18.11 13.00 -17.33
C THR A 111 17.18 11.93 -16.75
N ILE A 112 16.53 12.21 -15.62
CA ILE A 112 15.48 11.35 -15.06
C ILE A 112 14.12 11.96 -15.35
N VAL A 113 13.23 11.17 -15.94
CA VAL A 113 11.80 11.46 -16.00
C VAL A 113 11.08 10.49 -15.07
N LEU A 114 10.51 11.01 -14.00
CA LEU A 114 9.66 10.25 -13.09
C LEU A 114 8.21 10.60 -13.39
N ASN A 115 7.46 9.64 -13.91
CA ASN A 115 6.01 9.69 -13.95
C ASN A 115 5.48 9.00 -12.70
N LEU A 116 5.06 9.80 -11.72
CA LEU A 116 4.54 9.31 -10.46
C LEU A 116 3.03 9.49 -10.42
N TYR A 117 2.34 8.37 -10.33
CA TYR A 117 0.90 8.27 -10.20
C TYR A 117 0.51 7.99 -8.76
N SER A 118 -0.69 8.40 -8.34
CA SER A 118 -1.25 8.03 -7.04
C SER A 118 -2.70 7.61 -7.18
N SER A 119 -3.06 6.51 -6.50
CA SER A 119 -4.42 6.02 -6.30
C SER A 119 -4.64 5.69 -4.83
N GLY A 120 -5.85 5.87 -4.34
CA GLY A 120 -6.23 5.66 -2.96
C GLY A 120 -5.72 6.79 -2.06
N THR A 121 -5.45 6.49 -0.80
CA THR A 121 -4.89 7.48 0.13
C THR A 121 -3.39 7.27 0.29
N CYS A 122 -2.61 8.18 -0.30
CA CYS A 122 -1.16 8.16 -0.23
C CYS A 122 -0.62 9.28 0.66
N LEU A 123 0.34 8.93 1.52
CA LEU A 123 1.10 9.85 2.34
C LEU A 123 2.59 9.60 2.13
N VAL A 124 3.32 10.63 1.75
CA VAL A 124 4.79 10.63 1.75
C VAL A 124 5.22 11.74 2.70
N ARG A 125 5.78 11.34 3.83
CA ARG A 125 6.16 12.21 4.92
C ARG A 125 7.62 12.00 5.24
N SER A 126 8.36 13.10 5.37
CA SER A 126 9.76 13.09 5.78
C SER A 126 9.97 13.82 7.10
N GLY A 127 10.97 13.39 7.89
CA GLY A 127 11.36 14.04 9.14
C GLY A 127 12.03 15.40 8.93
N ASN A 128 13.33 15.40 8.58
CA ASN A 128 14.12 16.64 8.40
C ASN A 128 14.40 17.00 6.94
N HIS A 129 13.99 16.16 5.98
CA HIS A 129 14.15 16.42 4.54
C HIS A 129 12.80 16.71 3.89
N THR A 130 12.82 16.83 2.57
CA THR A 130 11.60 16.99 1.74
C THR A 130 11.01 15.62 1.39
N ALA A 131 9.69 15.55 1.19
CA ALA A 131 9.00 14.29 0.90
C ALA A 131 9.51 13.65 -0.40
N LEU A 132 9.71 14.48 -1.43
CA LEU A 132 10.39 14.10 -2.68
C LEU A 132 11.74 14.83 -2.78
N ALA A 133 12.82 14.08 -2.56
CA ALA A 133 14.18 14.63 -2.54
C ALA A 133 14.96 14.25 -3.80
N SER A 134 15.51 15.26 -4.47
CA SER A 134 16.55 15.06 -5.48
C SER A 134 17.92 14.95 -4.80
N ARG A 135 18.71 13.94 -5.19
CA ARG A 135 20.08 13.69 -4.70
C ARG A 135 21.05 13.48 -5.87
N GLY A 136 22.30 13.91 -5.76
CA GLY A 136 23.36 13.61 -6.74
C GLY A 136 23.99 14.83 -7.39
N ASN A 137 24.59 14.67 -8.58
CA ASN A 137 25.35 15.70 -9.28
C ASN A 137 24.44 16.88 -9.75
N THR A 138 24.97 18.10 -9.61
CA THR A 138 24.33 19.43 -9.68
C THR A 138 23.78 19.89 -11.03
N GLU A 139 23.91 19.12 -12.12
CA GLU A 139 23.57 19.61 -13.47
C GLU A 139 22.53 18.77 -14.26
N ALA A 140 22.32 17.50 -13.91
CA ALA A 140 21.42 16.63 -14.67
C ALA A 140 19.94 17.07 -14.50
N PRO A 141 19.21 17.34 -15.59
CA PRO A 141 17.79 17.71 -15.50
C PRO A 141 16.95 16.58 -14.93
N ARG A 142 16.00 16.93 -14.06
CA ARG A 142 15.04 15.99 -13.49
C ARG A 142 13.64 16.47 -13.77
N ILE A 143 12.78 15.60 -14.27
CA ILE A 143 11.40 15.94 -14.60
C ILE A 143 10.51 15.02 -13.80
N ILE A 144 9.74 15.59 -12.89
CA ILE A 144 8.77 14.86 -12.08
C ILE A 144 7.39 15.25 -12.55
N ASN A 145 6.66 14.30 -13.13
CA ASN A 145 5.27 14.45 -13.51
C ASN A 145 4.42 13.75 -12.44
N LEU A 146 3.63 14.51 -11.69
CA LEU A 146 2.69 13.95 -10.72
C LEU A 146 1.27 13.90 -11.26
N SER A 147 0.64 12.73 -11.13
CA SER A 147 -0.76 12.54 -11.49
C SER A 147 -1.51 11.76 -10.41
N VAL A 148 -2.39 12.43 -9.68
CA VAL A 148 -3.36 11.77 -8.80
C VAL A 148 -4.51 11.23 -9.66
N LEU A 149 -4.54 9.92 -9.85
CA LEU A 149 -5.55 9.22 -10.62
C LEU A 149 -6.89 9.20 -9.86
N ASP A 150 -6.81 8.86 -8.57
CA ASP A 150 -7.93 8.87 -7.62
C ASP A 150 -7.43 9.05 -6.18
N GLY A 151 -8.35 9.42 -5.28
CA GLY A 151 -8.03 9.71 -3.89
C GLY A 151 -7.12 10.93 -3.72
N THR A 152 -6.10 10.82 -2.86
CA THR A 152 -5.23 11.94 -2.47
C THR A 152 -3.77 11.50 -2.34
N LEU A 153 -2.86 12.39 -2.74
CA LEU A 153 -1.43 12.30 -2.43
C LEU A 153 -1.03 13.46 -1.53
N THR A 154 -0.69 13.17 -0.27
CA THR A 154 -0.12 14.15 0.65
C THR A 154 1.39 14.04 0.67
N LEU A 155 2.08 15.14 0.40
CA LEU A 155 3.51 15.28 0.52
C LEU A 155 3.80 16.21 1.71
N GLU A 156 4.47 15.69 2.73
CA GLU A 156 4.66 16.38 4.01
C GLU A 156 6.12 16.31 4.49
N THR A 157 6.54 17.34 5.22
CA THR A 157 7.79 17.39 5.96
C THR A 157 7.53 17.88 7.39
N GLN A 158 8.10 17.20 8.37
CA GLN A 158 7.89 17.45 9.80
C GLN A 158 8.92 18.41 10.42
N HIS A 159 9.64 19.20 9.62
CA HIS A 159 10.66 20.11 10.14
C HIS A 159 10.04 21.26 10.97
N GLU A 160 10.20 21.20 12.29
CA GLU A 160 9.67 22.21 13.25
C GLU A 160 10.37 23.58 13.15
N ALA A 161 11.56 23.65 12.56
CA ALA A 161 12.35 24.88 12.46
C ALA A 161 12.25 25.51 11.05
N GLY A 162 11.06 25.93 10.65
CA GLY A 162 10.85 26.87 9.55
C GLY A 162 10.99 26.29 8.13
N GLY A 163 9.87 26.25 7.41
CA GLY A 163 9.87 26.21 5.95
C GLY A 163 10.29 24.90 5.31
N GLY A 164 10.02 23.75 5.92
CA GLY A 164 10.18 22.47 5.25
C GLY A 164 9.41 22.47 3.92
N PHE A 165 10.03 21.96 2.86
CA PHE A 165 9.41 21.87 1.55
C PHE A 165 8.85 20.45 1.31
N ALA A 166 7.69 20.35 0.64
CA ALA A 166 7.20 19.05 0.17
C ALA A 166 8.17 18.39 -0.85
N TRP A 167 9.03 19.17 -1.50
CA TRP A 167 10.07 18.70 -2.42
C TRP A 167 11.24 19.69 -2.47
N SER A 168 12.46 19.24 -2.79
CA SER A 168 13.62 20.12 -2.96
C SER A 168 13.75 20.60 -4.42
N SER A 169 13.88 21.91 -4.61
CA SER A 169 14.16 22.56 -5.89
C SER A 169 15.64 22.53 -6.30
N ASP A 170 16.50 21.90 -5.50
CA ASP A 170 17.90 21.75 -5.85
C ASP A 170 18.03 20.83 -7.09
N TYR A 171 19.09 20.99 -7.87
CA TYR A 171 19.46 20.08 -8.98
C TYR A 171 18.63 20.15 -10.30
N ASN A 172 18.33 21.34 -10.83
CA ASN A 172 17.70 21.52 -12.16
C ASN A 172 16.42 20.67 -12.35
N THR A 173 15.60 20.60 -11.29
CA THR A 173 14.38 19.80 -11.26
C THR A 173 13.18 20.60 -11.74
N THR A 174 12.46 20.06 -12.72
CA THR A 174 11.15 20.53 -13.18
C THR A 174 10.06 19.66 -12.57
N PHE A 175 9.05 20.31 -11.98
CA PHE A 175 7.93 19.63 -11.37
C PHE A 175 6.63 20.01 -12.08
N ASN A 176 5.90 18.99 -12.55
CA ASN A 176 4.67 19.17 -13.32
C ASN A 176 3.51 18.49 -12.60
N LEU A 177 2.43 19.24 -12.39
CA LEU A 177 1.14 18.65 -12.06
C LEU A 177 0.41 18.28 -13.35
N VAL A 178 0.13 16.99 -13.51
CA VAL A 178 -0.60 16.45 -14.66
C VAL A 178 -1.96 15.98 -14.15
N ASN A 179 -3.03 16.59 -14.66
CA ASN A 179 -4.41 16.22 -14.31
C ASN A 179 -4.67 16.18 -12.80
N THR A 180 -4.00 17.06 -12.06
CA THR A 180 -3.94 17.08 -10.60
C THR A 180 -4.05 18.53 -10.14
N LEU A 181 -4.75 18.75 -9.04
CA LEU A 181 -4.83 20.03 -8.33
C LEU A 181 -4.39 19.84 -6.88
N THR A 182 -3.95 20.91 -6.24
CA THR A 182 -3.95 20.98 -4.78
C THR A 182 -5.40 20.95 -4.23
N ILE A 183 -5.59 20.64 -2.95
CA ILE A 183 -6.93 20.60 -2.34
C ILE A 183 -7.68 21.94 -2.51
N ASP A 184 -6.99 23.07 -2.41
CA ASP A 184 -7.49 24.43 -2.63
C ASP A 184 -7.71 24.79 -4.12
N GLY A 185 -7.39 23.87 -5.04
CA GLY A 185 -7.73 23.97 -6.46
C GLY A 185 -6.66 24.61 -7.33
N ALA A 186 -5.44 24.81 -6.82
CA ALA A 186 -4.33 25.32 -7.62
C ALA A 186 -3.76 24.24 -8.54
N SER A 187 -3.45 24.60 -9.79
CA SER A 187 -2.80 23.74 -10.79
C SER A 187 -1.28 23.77 -10.72
N SER A 188 -0.75 24.48 -9.72
CA SER A 188 0.67 24.58 -9.40
C SER A 188 0.79 24.94 -7.93
N PHE A 189 1.83 24.47 -7.28
CA PHE A 189 2.21 24.94 -5.96
C PHE A 189 3.68 25.32 -5.98
N THR A 190 4.02 26.40 -5.32
CA THR A 190 5.40 26.74 -4.98
C THR A 190 5.75 26.15 -3.64
N ASN A 191 7.03 26.17 -3.29
CA ASN A 191 7.54 25.91 -1.94
C ASN A 191 6.61 26.53 -0.88
N SER A 192 5.78 25.71 -0.22
CA SER A 192 4.82 26.21 0.76
C SER A 192 5.54 26.50 2.07
N GLU A 193 5.16 27.57 2.76
CA GLU A 193 5.58 27.78 4.15
C GLU A 193 5.07 26.69 5.12
N GLN A 194 4.09 25.89 4.67
CA GLN A 194 3.30 24.98 5.51
C GLN A 194 3.87 23.56 5.67
N GLY A 195 5.00 23.23 5.05
CA GLY A 195 5.57 21.88 5.18
C GLY A 195 4.71 20.75 4.63
N SER A 196 3.58 21.05 3.99
CA SER A 196 2.63 20.04 3.55
C SER A 196 1.83 20.52 2.36
N VAL A 197 1.68 19.65 1.36
CA VAL A 197 0.75 19.84 0.24
C VAL A 197 -0.03 18.55 0.03
N THR A 198 -1.35 18.67 -0.05
CA THR A 198 -2.19 17.55 -0.47
C THR A 198 -2.72 17.82 -1.87
N LEU A 199 -2.51 16.83 -2.73
CA LEU A 199 -2.91 16.80 -4.11
C LEU A 199 -4.11 15.88 -4.28
N LYS A 200 -4.98 16.24 -5.21
CA LYS A 200 -6.17 15.49 -5.61
C LYS A 200 -6.26 15.44 -7.13
N SER A 201 -7.02 14.50 -7.62
CA SER A 201 -7.30 14.43 -9.06
C SER A 201 -8.00 15.70 -9.56
N ASN A 202 -7.62 16.19 -10.74
CA ASN A 202 -8.37 17.20 -11.51
C ASN A 202 -9.43 16.55 -12.42
N PHE A 203 -9.53 15.21 -12.41
CA PHE A 203 -10.61 14.52 -13.07
C PHE A 203 -11.90 14.72 -12.29
N LEU A 204 -12.96 15.13 -12.99
CA LEU A 204 -14.31 15.09 -12.48
C LEU A 204 -14.91 13.73 -12.84
N TYR A 205 -15.37 13.00 -11.83
CA TYR A 205 -16.03 11.73 -12.01
C TYR A 205 -17.53 11.88 -11.79
N THR A 206 -18.33 11.55 -12.80
CA THR A 206 -19.80 11.57 -12.72
C THR A 206 -20.33 10.16 -13.00
N SER A 207 -21.06 9.59 -12.05
CA SER A 207 -21.65 8.26 -12.26
C SER A 207 -22.67 8.27 -13.40
N ASN A 208 -22.65 7.22 -14.22
CA ASN A 208 -23.69 6.96 -15.22
C ASN A 208 -24.85 6.11 -14.63
N ASN A 209 -24.76 5.69 -13.37
CA ASN A 209 -25.70 4.82 -12.67
C ASN A 209 -25.89 3.42 -13.30
N ASP A 210 -24.90 2.93 -14.02
CA ASP A 210 -24.95 1.64 -14.74
C ASP A 210 -23.69 0.78 -14.52
N GLY A 211 -22.91 1.08 -13.48
CA GLY A 211 -21.60 0.47 -13.25
C GLY A 211 -20.45 1.14 -13.99
N THR A 212 -20.71 2.22 -14.75
CA THR A 212 -19.68 3.06 -15.38
C THR A 212 -19.74 4.51 -14.86
N HIS A 213 -18.70 5.29 -15.15
CA HIS A 213 -18.67 6.72 -14.89
C HIS A 213 -18.07 7.51 -16.06
N GLN A 214 -18.46 8.78 -16.18
CA GLN A 214 -17.75 9.76 -16.99
C GLN A 214 -16.55 10.28 -16.20
N LYS A 215 -15.36 10.13 -16.76
CA LYS A 215 -14.14 10.78 -16.32
C LYS A 215 -13.87 11.96 -17.23
N THR A 216 -14.01 13.16 -16.69
CA THR A 216 -13.87 14.40 -17.44
C THR A 216 -12.63 15.18 -17.03
N LEU A 217 -11.87 15.66 -18.01
CA LEU A 217 -10.77 16.59 -17.83
C LEU A 217 -10.83 17.66 -18.91
N ALA A 218 -10.84 18.93 -18.49
CA ALA A 218 -10.83 20.09 -19.39
C ALA A 218 -11.88 19.99 -20.53
N GLY A 219 -13.07 19.45 -20.21
CA GLY A 219 -14.19 19.28 -21.15
C GLY A 219 -14.13 18.03 -22.04
N ASN A 220 -13.04 17.27 -22.01
CA ASN A 220 -12.98 15.95 -22.66
C ASN A 220 -13.46 14.87 -21.68
N SER A 221 -14.38 14.01 -22.12
CA SER A 221 -14.94 12.94 -21.28
C SER A 221 -14.73 11.58 -21.92
N VAL A 222 -14.37 10.60 -21.09
CA VAL A 222 -14.31 9.18 -21.46
C VAL A 222 -15.19 8.40 -20.47
N THR A 223 -15.85 7.37 -20.97
CA THR A 223 -16.60 6.42 -20.12
C THR A 223 -15.66 5.30 -19.69
N GLU A 224 -15.54 5.08 -18.39
CA GLU A 224 -14.74 4.01 -17.78
C GLU A 224 -15.63 3.15 -16.86
N ASP A 225 -15.31 1.87 -16.74
CA ASP A 225 -15.94 0.98 -15.77
C ASP A 225 -15.60 1.42 -14.34
N CYS A 226 -16.53 1.23 -13.40
CA CYS A 226 -16.27 1.56 -12.00
C CYS A 226 -15.32 0.54 -11.35
N SER A 227 -14.28 1.05 -10.70
CA SER A 227 -13.45 0.31 -9.74
C SER A 227 -14.04 0.41 -8.34
N TYR A 228 -14.24 -0.71 -7.65
CA TYR A 228 -14.96 -0.76 -6.37
C TYR A 228 -14.05 -1.04 -5.17
N ARG A 229 -14.30 -0.32 -4.08
CA ARG A 229 -13.93 -0.75 -2.72
C ARG A 229 -15.16 -1.39 -2.05
N TYR A 230 -14.95 -2.41 -1.23
CA TYR A 230 -16.03 -3.12 -0.58
C TYR A 230 -16.11 -2.76 0.90
N GLU A 231 -17.30 -2.36 1.34
CA GLU A 231 -17.57 -2.03 2.74
C GLU A 231 -18.60 -2.99 3.33
N PRO A 232 -18.45 -3.41 4.59
CA PRO A 232 -19.47 -4.14 5.34
C PRO A 232 -20.81 -3.37 5.40
N VAL A 233 -21.93 -4.09 5.32
CA VAL A 233 -23.26 -3.53 5.56
C VAL A 233 -23.60 -3.68 7.04
N GLU A 234 -23.87 -2.56 7.72
CA GLU A 234 -24.19 -2.57 9.14
C GLU A 234 -25.43 -3.43 9.44
N GLY A 235 -25.30 -4.36 10.39
CA GLY A 235 -26.38 -5.25 10.81
C GLY A 235 -26.71 -6.39 9.84
N ALA A 236 -25.91 -6.59 8.78
CA ALA A 236 -26.09 -7.69 7.82
C ALA A 236 -24.76 -8.40 7.51
N GLU A 237 -24.80 -9.67 7.12
CA GLU A 237 -23.64 -10.40 6.59
C GLU A 237 -23.52 -10.19 5.07
N GLN A 238 -23.43 -8.91 4.70
CA GLN A 238 -23.34 -8.46 3.32
C GLN A 238 -22.26 -7.40 3.19
N HIS A 239 -21.74 -7.23 1.98
CA HIS A 239 -20.86 -6.13 1.64
C HIS A 239 -21.39 -5.38 0.42
N LYS A 240 -21.01 -4.11 0.32
CA LYS A 240 -21.42 -3.24 -0.77
C LYS A 240 -20.20 -2.70 -1.51
N GLY A 241 -20.18 -2.86 -2.83
CA GLY A 241 -19.20 -2.22 -3.68
C GLY A 241 -19.52 -0.73 -3.85
N ILE A 242 -18.56 0.13 -3.55
CA ILE A 242 -18.63 1.57 -3.74
C ILE A 242 -17.52 1.96 -4.72
N CYS A 243 -17.87 2.61 -5.81
CA CYS A 243 -16.91 3.11 -6.77
C CYS A 243 -16.00 4.13 -6.09
N ILE A 244 -14.69 3.90 -6.15
CA ILE A 244 -13.70 4.77 -5.51
C ILE A 244 -13.62 6.17 -6.13
N HIS A 245 -14.14 6.34 -7.35
CA HIS A 245 -14.07 7.59 -8.10
C HIS A 245 -15.35 8.43 -8.00
N CYS A 246 -16.50 7.80 -8.27
CA CYS A 246 -17.77 8.51 -8.40
C CYS A 246 -18.77 8.21 -7.28
N GLY A 247 -18.43 7.30 -6.36
CA GLY A 247 -19.33 6.90 -5.26
C GLY A 247 -20.52 6.05 -5.70
N TYR A 248 -20.61 5.66 -6.98
CA TYR A 248 -21.64 4.74 -7.45
C TYR A 248 -21.62 3.44 -6.63
N GLN A 249 -22.79 2.95 -6.31
CA GLN A 249 -22.98 1.86 -5.38
C GLN A 249 -23.69 0.72 -6.11
N ILE A 250 -23.09 -0.47 -6.07
CA ILE A 250 -23.78 -1.68 -6.53
C ILE A 250 -24.68 -2.23 -5.42
N GLU A 251 -25.61 -3.11 -5.80
CA GLU A 251 -26.44 -3.81 -4.83
C GLU A 251 -25.58 -4.62 -3.86
N PRO A 252 -25.92 -4.68 -2.56
CA PRO A 252 -25.19 -5.49 -1.60
C PRO A 252 -25.19 -6.97 -1.96
N GLU A 253 -24.03 -7.60 -1.81
CA GLU A 253 -23.82 -9.02 -2.04
C GLU A 253 -23.55 -9.74 -0.70
N PRO A 254 -23.95 -11.01 -0.56
CA PRO A 254 -23.65 -11.79 0.64
C PRO A 254 -22.14 -11.94 0.82
N CYS A 255 -21.68 -11.89 2.07
CA CYS A 255 -20.28 -12.13 2.39
C CYS A 255 -19.85 -13.55 2.04
N THR A 256 -18.62 -13.68 1.55
CA THR A 256 -17.95 -14.96 1.31
C THR A 256 -17.05 -15.31 2.50
N PRO A 257 -17.44 -16.26 3.38
CA PRO A 257 -16.67 -16.59 4.57
C PRO A 257 -15.35 -17.29 4.21
N SER A 258 -14.30 -17.04 4.99
CA SER A 258 -13.04 -17.77 4.94
C SER A 258 -13.17 -19.21 5.43
N ASP A 259 -12.15 -20.01 5.15
CA ASP A 259 -12.07 -21.38 5.67
C ASP A 259 -11.70 -21.41 7.16
N GLU A 260 -10.84 -20.48 7.60
CA GLU A 260 -10.36 -20.39 8.98
C GLU A 260 -11.34 -19.69 9.93
N TRP A 261 -11.40 -20.18 11.17
CA TRP A 261 -12.13 -19.59 12.28
C TRP A 261 -11.27 -18.58 13.03
N VAL A 262 -11.86 -17.44 13.36
CA VAL A 262 -11.24 -16.36 14.12
C VAL A 262 -12.08 -16.03 15.35
N VAL A 263 -11.42 -15.61 16.43
CA VAL A 263 -12.11 -15.13 17.63
C VAL A 263 -12.81 -13.82 17.30
N LYS A 264 -14.12 -13.72 17.56
CA LYS A 264 -14.89 -12.48 17.45
C LYS A 264 -14.90 -11.75 18.79
N ASP A 265 -15.24 -12.48 19.85
CA ASP A 265 -15.29 -12.01 21.23
C ASP A 265 -15.25 -13.21 22.18
N ASP A 266 -15.45 -12.97 23.48
CA ASP A 266 -15.41 -14.00 24.53
C ASP A 266 -16.53 -15.04 24.41
N GLN A 267 -17.60 -14.75 23.66
CA GLN A 267 -18.74 -15.65 23.49
C GLN A 267 -18.74 -16.32 22.11
N TYR A 268 -18.26 -15.63 21.09
CA TYR A 268 -18.37 -16.06 19.70
C TYR A 268 -17.02 -16.16 18.99
N HIS A 269 -16.91 -17.13 18.10
CA HIS A 269 -15.99 -17.10 16.96
C HIS A 269 -16.77 -16.82 15.68
N GLY A 270 -16.06 -16.56 14.59
CA GLY A 270 -16.66 -16.43 13.27
C GLY A 270 -15.62 -16.66 12.19
N LYS A 271 -15.99 -16.33 10.96
CA LYS A 271 -15.12 -16.39 9.78
C LYS A 271 -14.94 -15.01 9.20
N THR A 272 -13.81 -14.73 8.59
CA THR A 272 -13.56 -13.42 7.96
C THR A 272 -14.06 -13.43 6.52
N CYS A 273 -14.78 -12.41 6.10
CA CYS A 273 -15.15 -12.26 4.70
C CYS A 273 -13.91 -11.98 3.84
N SER A 274 -13.67 -12.78 2.81
CA SER A 274 -12.50 -12.62 1.92
C SER A 274 -12.52 -11.35 1.06
N ILE A 275 -13.66 -10.64 1.01
CA ILE A 275 -13.86 -9.45 0.19
C ILE A 275 -13.78 -8.17 1.03
N CYS A 276 -14.55 -8.10 2.12
CA CYS A 276 -14.67 -6.88 2.95
C CYS A 276 -14.02 -6.96 4.33
N GLY A 277 -13.53 -8.15 4.75
CA GLY A 277 -12.90 -8.33 6.04
C GLY A 277 -13.84 -8.40 7.26
N GLN A 278 -15.16 -8.28 7.08
CA GLN A 278 -16.14 -8.43 8.16
C GLN A 278 -16.09 -9.86 8.75
N ILE A 279 -16.24 -9.98 10.08
CA ILE A 279 -16.50 -11.27 10.72
C ILE A 279 -17.96 -11.67 10.50
N VAL A 280 -18.18 -12.85 9.93
CA VAL A 280 -19.47 -13.43 9.54
C VAL A 280 -19.62 -14.85 10.08
N SER A 281 -20.84 -15.40 10.05
CA SER A 281 -21.19 -16.71 10.60
C SER A 281 -20.78 -16.86 12.07
N PRO A 282 -21.25 -15.97 12.97
CA PRO A 282 -20.91 -16.04 14.38
C PRO A 282 -21.52 -17.29 15.02
N GLU A 283 -20.66 -18.08 15.65
CA GLU A 283 -21.02 -19.30 16.37
C GLU A 283 -20.44 -19.24 17.79
N LEU A 284 -21.09 -19.89 18.75
CA LEU A 284 -20.60 -19.95 20.12
C LEU A 284 -19.31 -20.79 20.18
N HIS A 285 -18.40 -20.42 21.07
CA HIS A 285 -17.26 -21.28 21.38
C HIS A 285 -17.73 -22.66 21.84
N ALA A 286 -17.12 -23.71 21.29
CA ALA A 286 -17.43 -25.10 21.58
C ALA A 286 -16.21 -25.83 22.16
N ASP A 287 -16.43 -26.56 23.26
CA ASP A 287 -15.45 -27.38 23.98
C ASP A 287 -15.92 -28.85 23.94
N LEU A 288 -15.67 -29.55 22.84
CA LEU A 288 -16.17 -30.90 22.59
C LEU A 288 -15.32 -31.97 23.29
N ASP A 289 -14.05 -31.69 23.58
CA ASP A 289 -13.14 -32.61 24.27
C ASP A 289 -12.91 -32.26 25.76
N ASN A 290 -13.54 -31.18 26.24
CA ASN A 290 -13.54 -30.73 27.63
C ASN A 290 -12.11 -30.35 28.12
N ASP A 291 -11.30 -29.77 27.23
CA ASP A 291 -9.98 -29.22 27.54
C ASP A 291 -9.99 -27.72 27.90
N HIS A 292 -11.19 -27.13 27.93
CA HIS A 292 -11.46 -25.70 28.15
C HIS A 292 -10.86 -24.77 27.08
N LYS A 293 -10.77 -25.24 25.83
CA LYS A 293 -10.46 -24.42 24.68
C LYS A 293 -11.50 -24.64 23.60
N CYS A 294 -11.73 -23.60 22.81
CA CYS A 294 -12.57 -23.75 21.66
C CYS A 294 -11.87 -24.61 20.60
N ASP A 295 -12.52 -25.70 20.19
CA ASP A 295 -11.99 -26.61 19.16
C ASP A 295 -11.81 -25.97 17.78
N TYR A 296 -12.47 -24.84 17.54
CA TYR A 296 -12.46 -24.16 16.24
C TYR A 296 -11.44 -23.03 16.17
N CYS A 297 -11.36 -22.18 17.20
CA CYS A 297 -10.50 -20.99 17.18
C CYS A 297 -9.41 -20.98 18.28
N GLY A 298 -9.37 -22.01 19.14
CA GLY A 298 -8.35 -22.17 20.18
C GLY A 298 -8.45 -21.21 21.38
N MET A 299 -9.54 -20.44 21.48
CA MET A 299 -9.74 -19.49 22.59
C MET A 299 -9.99 -20.25 23.90
N VAL A 300 -9.41 -19.81 25.02
CA VAL A 300 -9.59 -20.48 26.32
C VAL A 300 -10.96 -20.11 26.89
N ILE A 301 -11.82 -21.11 27.05
CA ILE A 301 -13.16 -20.95 27.61
C ILE A 301 -13.02 -20.91 29.14
N LEU A 302 -13.46 -19.81 29.75
CA LEU A 302 -13.31 -19.59 31.19
C LEU A 302 -14.13 -20.59 32.01
N ALA A 303 -13.55 -21.11 33.09
CA ALA A 303 -14.20 -22.04 34.01
C ALA A 303 -14.08 -21.54 35.45
N GLU A 304 -15.17 -21.55 36.22
CA GLU A 304 -15.10 -21.16 37.64
C GLU A 304 -14.37 -22.24 38.45
N PRO A 305 -13.34 -21.90 39.24
CA PRO A 305 -12.67 -22.87 40.11
C PRO A 305 -13.52 -23.26 41.32
N ASP A 306 -13.30 -24.49 41.81
CA ASP A 306 -13.87 -24.97 43.07
C ASP A 306 -13.44 -24.09 44.27
N ARG A 307 -14.27 -24.08 45.32
CA ARG A 307 -13.99 -23.35 46.56
C ARG A 307 -13.87 -24.28 47.76
N THR A 308 -12.93 -23.98 48.66
CA THR A 308 -12.88 -24.66 49.98
C THR A 308 -14.06 -24.27 50.86
N ALA A 309 -14.26 -24.98 51.97
CA ALA A 309 -15.27 -24.65 52.97
C ALA A 309 -15.08 -23.24 53.58
N GLU A 310 -13.85 -22.73 53.56
CA GLU A 310 -13.47 -21.39 54.01
C GLU A 310 -13.59 -20.33 52.90
N GLY A 311 -14.09 -20.69 51.72
CA GLY A 311 -14.34 -19.77 50.61
C GLY A 311 -13.10 -19.42 49.77
N VAL A 312 -12.05 -20.23 49.82
CA VAL A 312 -10.82 -20.01 49.04
C VAL A 312 -10.94 -20.70 47.68
N TYR A 313 -10.69 -19.99 46.58
CA TYR A 313 -10.67 -20.57 45.23
C TYR A 313 -9.47 -21.50 45.02
N GLN A 314 -9.71 -22.65 44.40
CA GLN A 314 -8.71 -23.67 44.08
C GLN A 314 -8.47 -23.73 42.57
N ILE A 315 -7.38 -23.10 42.12
CA ILE A 315 -7.02 -23.07 40.69
C ILE A 315 -6.20 -24.30 40.33
N SER A 316 -6.69 -25.09 39.38
CA SER A 316 -6.17 -26.37 38.91
C SER A 316 -5.75 -26.35 37.43
N ASN A 317 -6.27 -25.42 36.63
CA ASN A 317 -5.96 -25.28 35.21
C ASN A 317 -5.97 -23.81 34.73
N MET A 318 -5.65 -23.61 33.45
CA MET A 318 -5.50 -22.27 32.87
C MET A 318 -6.84 -21.54 32.67
N ALA A 319 -7.92 -22.26 32.39
CA ALA A 319 -9.25 -21.68 32.27
C ALA A 319 -9.74 -21.11 33.62
N GLU A 320 -9.47 -21.81 34.72
CA GLU A 320 -9.74 -21.34 36.08
C GLU A 320 -8.89 -20.15 36.49
N LEU A 321 -7.63 -20.11 36.05
CA LEU A 321 -6.75 -18.96 36.28
C LEU A 321 -7.27 -17.72 35.55
N TYR A 322 -7.67 -17.86 34.28
CA TYR A 322 -8.22 -16.75 33.50
C TYR A 322 -9.58 -16.30 34.01
N TRP A 323 -10.43 -17.22 34.45
CA TRP A 323 -11.70 -16.89 35.09
C TRP A 323 -11.46 -16.07 36.36
N PHE A 324 -10.54 -16.50 37.22
CA PHE A 324 -10.21 -15.80 38.46
C PHE A 324 -9.62 -14.40 38.19
N ALA A 325 -8.78 -14.27 37.15
CA ALA A 325 -8.27 -12.98 36.70
C ALA A 325 -9.39 -12.04 36.22
N ALA A 326 -10.35 -12.57 35.46
CA ALA A 326 -11.52 -11.80 35.02
C ALA A 326 -12.40 -11.36 36.21
N LEU A 327 -12.57 -12.22 37.22
CA LEU A 327 -13.30 -11.89 38.44
C LEU A 327 -12.66 -10.70 39.17
N VAL A 328 -11.37 -10.77 39.47
CA VAL A 328 -10.69 -9.71 40.24
C VAL A 328 -10.55 -8.39 39.48
N ASN A 329 -10.58 -8.46 38.15
CA ASN A 329 -10.56 -7.28 37.27
C ASN A 329 -11.96 -6.71 37.01
N GLY A 330 -13.02 -7.36 37.50
CA GLY A 330 -14.40 -6.91 37.31
C GLY A 330 -14.93 -7.06 35.88
N THR A 331 -14.35 -7.98 35.09
CA THR A 331 -14.72 -8.21 33.68
C THR A 331 -15.62 -9.43 33.49
N LEU A 332 -16.07 -10.08 34.58
CA LEU A 332 -17.07 -11.15 34.54
C LEU A 332 -18.47 -10.55 34.59
N ASP A 333 -19.17 -10.54 33.45
CA ASP A 333 -20.53 -10.03 33.32
C ASP A 333 -21.58 -10.88 34.06
N THR A 334 -21.22 -12.10 34.45
CA THR A 334 -22.12 -13.09 35.07
C THR A 334 -22.09 -13.10 36.60
N VAL A 335 -21.19 -12.34 37.23
CA VAL A 335 -21.01 -12.31 38.69
C VAL A 335 -21.25 -10.88 39.20
N PRO A 336 -22.26 -10.62 40.06
CA PRO A 336 -22.43 -9.32 40.71
C PRO A 336 -21.16 -8.95 41.48
N GLN A 337 -20.63 -7.77 41.19
CA GLN A 337 -19.40 -7.22 41.80
C GLN A 337 -19.68 -6.58 43.17
#